data_AF-A0A356X6I9-F1
#
_entry.id   AF-A0A356X6I9-F1
#
_cell.length_a   1.000
_cell.length_b   1.000
_cell.length_c   1.000
_cell.angle_alpha   90.00
_cell.angle_beta   90.00
_cell.angle_gamma   90.00
#
_symmetry.space_group_name_H-M   'P 1'
#
loop_
_entity.id
_entity.type
_entity.pdbx_description
1 polymer ?
#
loop_
_entity_poly.entity_id
_entity_poly.type
_entity_poly.pdbx_seq_one_letter_code
_entity_poly.pdbx_strand_id
1 'polypeptide(L)'
;FYLNDFNKAAAYYDSAAQRNVSADKLPENFRATELAESFGNYTRIKSDIALQDSLLKLGQMNQQEFDSALVQLKEQRLEELKRLQEERQDQQNQLVTVNEEETQDASSLTNGFLNSNNPALQANARQQFMAIWGNRPLADNWRVEELIDYSSLQDDSEEEQMTGGNEQSELAQVRIDLSRIPFEEQEQDSVRKLIAGSQYELGNLMFLSLDMPDSAIHYFKLAIENPSSESVNMVSLYSLSELYASQGDQDQAMKYARRLVDEYPTSNYASRVAETYGLESPVRELNSIDIVEIYNSLSSMDSVSSVVKADSLRSFALRNKTHPIAPQALSEAIRAYMEAGKEQEGYQTKL
;
A
#
# COMPACT_ATOMS: atom_id res chain seq x y z
N PHE A 1 -10.34 10.20 -27.22
CA PHE A 1 -11.26 9.76 -26.17
C PHE A 1 -10.44 9.39 -24.94
N TYR A 2 -10.34 10.33 -23.99
CA TYR A 2 -9.51 10.28 -22.78
C TYR A 2 -10.30 9.71 -21.59
N LEU A 3 -10.82 8.48 -21.71
CA LEU A 3 -11.84 7.98 -20.77
C LEU A 3 -11.30 7.40 -19.44
N ASN A 4 -9.99 7.23 -19.25
CA ASN A 4 -9.42 6.59 -18.04
C ASN A 4 -8.35 7.46 -17.34
N ASP A 5 -8.56 8.78 -17.27
CA ASP A 5 -7.69 9.64 -16.47
C ASP A 5 -8.12 9.62 -14.99
N PHE A 6 -7.69 8.58 -14.29
CA PHE A 6 -8.01 8.37 -12.87
C PHE A 6 -7.42 9.46 -11.96
N ASN A 7 -6.40 10.19 -12.40
CA ASN A 7 -5.87 11.34 -11.66
C ASN A 7 -6.88 12.49 -11.67
N LYS A 8 -7.49 12.78 -12.83
CA LYS A 8 -8.58 13.75 -12.90
C LYS A 8 -9.82 13.26 -12.14
N ALA A 9 -10.14 11.96 -12.23
CA ALA A 9 -11.24 11.39 -11.47
C ALA A 9 -11.06 11.63 -9.97
N ALA A 10 -9.86 11.39 -9.41
CA ALA A 10 -9.54 11.66 -8.01
C ALA A 10 -9.83 13.12 -7.62
N ALA A 11 -9.32 14.08 -8.40
CA ALA A 11 -9.53 15.50 -8.13
C ALA A 11 -11.02 15.90 -8.19
N TYR A 12 -11.78 15.35 -9.13
CA TYR A 12 -13.22 15.62 -9.25
C TYR A 12 -14.03 14.98 -8.14
N TYR A 13 -13.74 13.73 -7.76
CA TYR A 13 -14.44 13.05 -6.68
C TYR A 13 -14.13 13.67 -5.32
N ASP A 14 -12.89 14.11 -5.07
CA ASP A 14 -12.54 14.86 -3.87
C ASP A 14 -13.34 16.17 -3.77
N SER A 15 -13.39 16.94 -4.86
CA SER A 15 -14.20 18.17 -4.94
C SER A 15 -15.71 17.89 -4.76
N ALA A 16 -16.21 16.79 -5.32
CA ALA A 16 -17.61 16.40 -5.23
C ALA A 16 -17.99 15.93 -3.82
N ALA A 17 -17.10 15.20 -3.14
CA ALA A 17 -17.30 14.70 -1.78
C ALA A 17 -17.43 15.85 -0.76
N GLN A 18 -16.81 17.00 -1.02
CA GLN A 18 -16.92 18.19 -0.17
C GLN A 18 -18.25 18.93 -0.31
N ARG A 19 -19.04 18.65 -1.36
CA ARG A 19 -20.33 19.32 -1.57
C ARG A 19 -21.48 18.54 -0.91
N ASN A 20 -22.21 19.22 -0.04
CA ASN A 20 -23.42 18.66 0.56
C ASN A 20 -24.58 18.70 -0.45
N VAL A 21 -24.95 17.55 -1.00
CA VAL A 21 -26.05 17.40 -1.97
C VAL A 21 -27.15 16.55 -1.34
N SER A 22 -28.42 16.93 -1.56
CA SER A 22 -29.58 16.16 -1.09
C SER A 22 -29.55 14.73 -1.60
N ALA A 23 -29.70 13.75 -0.71
CA ALA A 23 -29.63 12.31 -1.01
C ALA A 23 -30.63 11.89 -2.12
N ASP A 24 -31.77 12.57 -2.23
CA ASP A 24 -32.80 12.30 -3.26
C ASP A 24 -32.32 12.49 -4.71
N LYS A 25 -31.20 13.18 -4.93
CA LYS A 25 -30.62 13.41 -6.26
C LYS A 25 -29.48 12.44 -6.61
N LEU A 26 -29.07 11.60 -5.66
CA LEU A 26 -27.98 10.65 -5.84
C LEU A 26 -28.55 9.24 -6.05
N PRO A 27 -27.90 8.41 -6.87
CA PRO A 27 -28.22 6.99 -6.93
C PRO A 27 -28.11 6.34 -5.53
N GLU A 28 -28.98 5.37 -5.22
CA GLU A 28 -29.09 4.77 -3.86
C GLU A 28 -27.77 4.25 -3.27
N ASN A 29 -26.82 3.82 -4.12
CA ASN A 29 -25.53 3.27 -3.69
C ASN A 29 -24.33 4.20 -3.93
N PHE A 30 -24.57 5.45 -4.32
CA PHE A 30 -23.48 6.35 -4.67
C PHE A 30 -22.86 7.00 -3.43
N ARG A 31 -21.68 6.51 -3.03
CA ARG A 31 -20.89 7.06 -1.92
C ARG A 31 -19.69 7.84 -2.44
N ALA A 32 -19.90 9.13 -2.67
CA ALA A 32 -18.87 10.02 -3.22
C ALA A 32 -17.56 10.00 -2.42
N THR A 33 -17.64 9.90 -1.08
CA THR A 33 -16.47 9.86 -0.19
C THR A 33 -15.62 8.60 -0.37
N GLU A 34 -16.25 7.42 -0.50
CA GLU A 34 -15.54 6.16 -0.71
C GLU A 34 -14.87 6.12 -2.09
N LEU A 35 -15.52 6.66 -3.11
CA LEU A 35 -14.94 6.80 -4.44
C LEU A 35 -13.77 7.79 -4.43
N ALA A 36 -13.90 8.94 -3.76
CA ALA A 36 -12.82 9.91 -3.63
C ALA A 36 -11.59 9.29 -2.95
N GLU A 37 -11.79 8.55 -1.86
CA GLU A 37 -10.72 7.81 -1.18
C GLU A 37 -10.08 6.76 -2.11
N SER A 38 -10.90 5.99 -2.83
CA SER A 38 -10.42 4.94 -3.73
C SER A 38 -9.57 5.51 -4.87
N PHE A 39 -10.03 6.59 -5.53
CA PHE A 39 -9.26 7.24 -6.58
C PHE A 39 -8.04 7.99 -6.03
N GLY A 40 -8.12 8.58 -4.84
CA GLY A 40 -6.96 9.17 -4.16
C GLY A 40 -5.88 8.12 -3.86
N ASN A 41 -6.28 6.96 -3.35
CA ASN A 41 -5.39 5.81 -3.15
C ASN A 41 -4.77 5.33 -4.46
N TYR A 42 -5.55 5.28 -5.54
CA TYR A 42 -5.04 4.94 -6.87
C TYR A 42 -3.93 5.91 -7.28
N THR A 43 -4.17 7.22 -7.16
CA THR A 43 -3.19 8.23 -7.56
C THR A 43 -1.91 8.14 -6.75
N ARG A 44 -2.04 7.91 -5.43
CA ARG A 44 -0.91 7.75 -4.52
C ARG A 44 -0.05 6.54 -4.91
N ILE A 45 -0.67 5.37 -5.06
CA ILE A 45 0.08 4.15 -5.41
C ILE A 45 0.71 4.30 -6.80
N LYS A 46 0.02 4.93 -7.76
CA LYS A 46 0.59 5.21 -9.08
C LYS A 46 1.76 6.18 -9.06
N SER A 47 1.69 7.25 -8.25
CA SER A 47 2.83 8.16 -8.10
C SER A 47 4.01 7.47 -7.43
N ASP A 48 3.76 6.58 -6.47
CA ASP A 48 4.80 5.82 -5.78
C ASP A 48 5.52 4.87 -6.76
N ILE A 49 4.77 4.16 -7.62
CA ILE A 49 5.34 3.33 -8.69
C ILE A 49 6.15 4.18 -9.67
N ALA A 50 5.61 5.30 -10.14
CA ALA A 50 6.31 6.17 -11.09
C ALA A 50 7.61 6.74 -10.51
N LEU A 51 7.62 7.05 -9.22
CA LEU A 51 8.82 7.46 -8.49
C LEU A 51 9.84 6.32 -8.44
N GLN A 52 9.43 5.12 -8.04
CA GLN A 52 10.30 3.95 -7.95
C GLN A 52 10.88 3.56 -9.32
N ASP A 53 10.08 3.58 -10.39
CA ASP A 53 10.53 3.34 -11.76
C ASP A 53 11.55 4.39 -12.21
N SER A 54 11.33 5.67 -11.85
CA SER A 54 12.27 6.74 -12.17
C SER A 54 13.59 6.57 -11.43
N LEU A 55 13.56 6.23 -10.14
CA LEU A 55 14.76 5.95 -9.35
C LEU A 55 15.51 4.73 -9.88
N LEU A 56 14.79 3.64 -10.19
CA LEU A 56 15.36 2.43 -10.77
C LEU A 56 16.02 2.71 -12.13
N LYS A 57 15.39 3.53 -12.96
CA LYS A 57 15.94 3.95 -14.25
C LYS A 57 17.23 4.73 -14.05
N LEU A 58 17.28 5.68 -13.12
CA LEU A 58 18.49 6.44 -12.80
C LEU A 58 19.62 5.53 -12.30
N GLY A 59 19.31 4.54 -11.46
CA GLY A 59 20.29 3.57 -10.96
C GLY A 59 20.86 2.63 -12.03
N GLN A 60 20.16 2.46 -13.16
CA GLN A 60 20.58 1.61 -14.28
C GLN A 60 21.32 2.36 -15.38
N MET A 61 21.32 3.70 -15.36
CA MET A 61 22.00 4.52 -16.37
C MET A 61 23.52 4.37 -16.27
N ASN A 62 24.20 4.57 -17.39
CA ASN A 62 25.66 4.70 -17.36
C ASN A 62 26.05 6.03 -16.69
N GLN A 63 27.30 6.15 -16.25
CA GLN A 63 27.77 7.32 -15.50
C GLN A 63 27.58 8.65 -16.27
N GLN A 64 27.76 8.66 -17.59
CA GLN A 64 27.62 9.87 -18.41
C GLN A 64 26.15 10.28 -18.59
N GLU A 65 25.27 9.31 -18.81
CA GLU A 65 23.82 9.51 -18.88
C GLU A 65 23.27 9.99 -17.54
N PHE A 66 23.75 9.41 -16.44
CA PHE A 66 23.39 9.80 -15.09
C PHE A 66 23.78 11.26 -14.80
N ASP A 67 25.03 11.64 -15.09
CA ASP A 67 25.51 13.00 -14.87
C ASP A 67 24.72 14.02 -15.71
N SER A 68 24.42 13.69 -16.97
CA SER A 68 23.59 14.53 -17.83
C SER A 68 22.16 14.65 -17.30
N ALA A 69 21.55 13.57 -16.82
CA ALA A 69 20.22 13.58 -16.24
C ALA A 69 20.17 14.40 -14.94
N LEU A 70 21.23 14.34 -14.13
CA LEU A 70 21.35 15.12 -12.90
C LEU A 70 21.42 16.62 -13.19
N VAL A 71 22.17 17.04 -14.22
CA VAL A 71 22.22 18.45 -14.64
C VAL A 71 20.85 18.93 -15.10
N GLN A 72 20.16 18.18 -15.95
CA GLN A 72 18.81 18.52 -16.40
C GLN A 72 17.82 18.61 -15.23
N LEU A 73 17.91 17.70 -14.26
CA LEU A 73 17.06 17.71 -13.08
C LEU A 73 17.31 18.96 -12.22
N LYS A 74 18.58 19.37 -12.07
CA LYS A 74 18.93 20.61 -11.36
C LYS A 74 18.40 21.85 -12.08
N GLU A 75 18.53 21.90 -13.40
CA GLU A 75 18.00 22.99 -14.22
C GLU A 75 16.47 23.09 -14.10
N GLN A 76 15.77 21.96 -14.22
CA GLN A 76 14.32 21.92 -14.04
C GLN A 76 13.90 22.38 -12.65
N ARG A 77 14.60 21.93 -11.61
CA ARG A 77 14.31 22.31 -10.23
C ARG A 77 14.55 23.81 -10.00
N LEU A 78 15.60 24.35 -10.59
CA LEU A 78 15.90 25.77 -10.53
C LEU A 78 14.82 26.60 -11.22
N GLU A 79 14.41 26.20 -12.43
CA GLU A 79 13.34 26.87 -13.18
C GLU A 79 12.01 26.84 -12.42
N GLU A 80 11.67 25.70 -11.80
CA GLU A 80 10.48 25.59 -10.96
C GLU A 80 10.55 26.53 -9.75
N LEU A 81 11.71 26.60 -9.07
CA LEU A 81 11.90 27.53 -7.95
C LEU A 81 11.79 29.00 -8.38
N LYS A 82 12.35 29.35 -9.54
CA LYS A 82 12.23 30.70 -10.12
C LYS A 82 10.77 31.03 -10.42
N ARG A 83 10.04 30.12 -11.09
CA ARG A 83 8.61 30.31 -11.38
C ARG A 83 7.77 30.47 -10.11
N LEU A 84 8.00 29.63 -9.09
CA LEU A 84 7.28 29.74 -7.81
C LEU A 84 7.60 31.04 -7.07
N GLN A 85 8.83 31.54 -7.20
CA GLN A 85 9.23 32.82 -6.63
C GLN A 85 8.56 33.99 -7.36
N GLU A 86 8.51 33.96 -8.69
CA GLU A 86 7.78 34.94 -9.51
C GLU A 86 6.28 34.94 -9.19
N GLU A 87 5.63 33.77 -9.15
CA GLU A 87 4.21 33.64 -8.78
C GLU A 87 3.94 34.22 -7.37
N ARG A 88 4.85 34.00 -6.42
CA ARG A 88 4.75 34.56 -5.07
C ARG A 88 4.93 36.08 -5.06
N GLN A 89 5.88 36.59 -5.84
CA GLN A 89 6.09 38.03 -6.00
C GLN A 89 4.90 38.69 -6.67
N ASP A 90 4.31 38.07 -7.69
CA ASP A 90 3.10 38.56 -8.36
C ASP A 90 1.90 38.54 -7.43
N GLN A 91 1.72 37.49 -6.62
CA GLN A 91 0.69 37.48 -5.57
C GLN A 91 0.91 38.61 -4.56
N GLN A 92 2.15 38.86 -4.12
CA GLN A 92 2.48 39.98 -3.23
C GLN A 92 2.24 41.35 -3.90
N ASN A 93 2.64 41.52 -5.15
CA ASN A 93 2.45 42.77 -5.90
C ASN A 93 0.98 43.02 -6.23
N GLN A 94 0.20 41.97 -6.49
CA GLN A 94 -1.26 42.07 -6.65
C GLN A 94 -1.94 42.48 -5.33
N LEU A 95 -1.44 42.02 -4.18
CA LEU A 95 -1.92 42.48 -2.86
C LEU A 95 -1.59 43.96 -2.59
N VAL A 96 -0.48 44.47 -3.12
CA VAL A 96 -0.07 45.90 -3.00
C VAL A 96 -0.80 46.80 -4.00
N THR A 97 -1.12 46.29 -5.20
CA THR A 97 -1.76 47.08 -6.28
C THR A 97 -3.29 47.22 -6.10
N VAL A 98 -3.91 46.42 -5.23
CA VAL A 98 -5.32 46.60 -4.85
C VAL A 98 -5.44 47.81 -3.90
N ASN A 99 -5.58 49.00 -4.51
CA ASN A 99 -5.99 50.30 -3.95
C ASN A 99 -4.97 51.19 -3.22
N GLU A 100 -3.98 51.71 -3.94
CA GLU A 100 -3.36 53.02 -3.62
C GLU A 100 -3.97 54.20 -4.41
N GLU A 101 -4.60 53.98 -5.57
CA GLU A 101 -5.12 55.09 -6.39
C GLU A 101 -6.53 55.57 -6.00
N GLU A 102 -7.32 54.78 -5.27
CA GLU A 102 -8.62 55.20 -4.74
C GLU A 102 -8.57 55.82 -3.33
N THR A 103 -7.39 55.93 -2.71
CA THR A 103 -7.26 56.46 -1.33
C THR A 103 -6.88 57.95 -1.26
N GLN A 104 -6.74 58.64 -2.40
CA GLN A 104 -6.38 60.06 -2.41
C GLN A 104 -7.49 61.03 -1.98
N ASP A 105 -8.73 60.57 -1.73
CA ASP A 105 -9.83 61.41 -1.22
C ASP A 105 -10.16 61.18 0.28
N ALA A 106 -9.27 60.51 1.04
CA ALA A 106 -9.50 60.16 2.44
C ALA A 106 -9.06 61.24 3.47
N SER A 107 -9.02 62.52 3.08
CA SER A 107 -8.74 63.64 3.99
C SER A 107 -10.00 64.31 4.57
N SER A 108 -11.16 63.65 4.46
CA SER A 108 -12.39 64.10 5.12
C SER A 108 -12.61 63.37 6.45
N LEU A 109 -12.69 64.14 7.55
CA LEU A 109 -13.02 63.71 8.92
C LEU A 109 -14.37 62.95 9.04
N THR A 110 -15.12 62.77 7.94
CA THR A 110 -16.39 62.04 7.87
C THR A 110 -16.27 60.53 8.06
N ASN A 111 -15.09 59.93 7.87
CA ASN A 111 -14.94 58.47 7.87
C ASN A 111 -14.57 57.86 9.24
N GLY A 112 -14.45 58.68 10.30
CA GLY A 112 -14.12 58.22 11.65
C GLY A 112 -12.64 57.84 11.84
N PHE A 113 -12.23 57.58 13.09
CA PHE A 113 -10.85 57.15 13.42
C PHE A 113 -10.52 55.84 12.68
N LEU A 114 -9.40 55.81 11.96
CA LEU A 114 -8.96 54.68 11.13
C LEU A 114 -9.98 54.21 10.08
N ASN A 115 -10.80 55.11 9.53
CA ASN A 115 -11.84 54.79 8.53
C ASN A 115 -12.90 53.79 9.03
N SER A 116 -13.17 53.77 10.34
CA SER A 116 -14.15 52.88 10.98
C SER A 116 -15.60 53.01 10.48
N ASN A 117 -15.92 54.07 9.73
CA ASN A 117 -17.24 54.26 9.14
C ASN A 117 -17.29 54.02 7.62
N ASN A 118 -16.19 53.54 7.00
CA ASN A 118 -16.15 53.21 5.58
C ASN A 118 -16.19 51.68 5.36
N PRO A 119 -17.34 51.08 4.99
CA PRO A 119 -17.48 49.63 4.84
C PRO A 119 -16.64 49.06 3.68
N ALA A 120 -16.35 49.84 2.64
CA ALA A 120 -15.52 49.40 1.52
C ALA A 120 -14.05 49.25 1.95
N LEU A 121 -13.52 50.23 2.68
CA LEU A 121 -12.16 50.16 3.24
C LEU A 121 -12.02 49.03 4.26
N GLN A 122 -13.03 48.79 5.10
CA GLN A 122 -13.01 47.66 6.04
C GLN A 122 -13.04 46.30 5.34
N ALA A 123 -13.86 46.16 4.29
CA ALA A 123 -13.91 44.93 3.52
C ALA A 123 -12.56 44.65 2.84
N ASN A 124 -11.96 45.69 2.26
CA ASN A 124 -10.65 45.61 1.62
C ASN A 124 -9.53 45.28 2.64
N ALA A 125 -9.45 46.01 3.75
CA ALA A 125 -8.50 45.74 4.82
C ALA A 125 -8.68 44.34 5.43
N ARG A 126 -9.92 43.85 5.55
CA ARG A 126 -10.20 42.48 6.00
C ARG A 126 -9.72 41.44 5.00
N GLN A 127 -9.91 41.68 3.70
CA GLN A 127 -9.40 40.79 2.65
C GLN A 127 -7.87 40.76 2.63
N GLN A 128 -7.21 41.92 2.74
CA GLN A 128 -5.76 42.01 2.87
C GLN A 128 -5.25 41.29 4.12
N PHE A 129 -5.91 41.49 5.27
CA PHE A 129 -5.55 40.82 6.52
C PHE A 129 -5.71 39.30 6.42
N MET A 130 -6.83 38.81 5.88
CA MET A 130 -7.05 37.37 5.65
C MET A 130 -6.08 36.78 4.62
N ALA A 131 -5.62 37.56 3.64
CA ALA A 131 -4.67 37.10 2.65
C ALA A 131 -3.24 36.98 3.21
N ILE A 132 -2.80 37.94 4.03
CA ILE A 132 -1.46 37.92 4.66
C ILE A 132 -1.42 36.91 5.81
N TRP A 133 -2.46 36.90 6.64
CA TRP A 133 -2.46 36.16 7.91
C TRP A 133 -3.29 34.87 7.88
N GLY A 134 -4.14 34.66 6.88
CA GLY A 134 -5.04 33.51 6.81
C GLY A 134 -6.22 33.61 7.79
N ASN A 135 -6.94 32.49 7.94
CA ASN A 135 -8.07 32.36 8.88
C ASN A 135 -7.57 31.80 10.23
N ARG A 136 -6.81 32.60 10.99
CA ARG A 136 -6.24 32.15 12.27
C ARG A 136 -7.33 32.05 13.35
N PRO A 137 -7.43 30.93 14.08
CA PRO A 137 -8.35 30.80 15.19
C PRO A 137 -7.93 31.69 16.37
N LEU A 138 -8.89 32.13 17.18
CA LEU A 138 -8.62 32.90 18.39
C LEU A 138 -8.06 31.96 19.48
N ALA A 139 -6.74 31.86 19.57
CA ALA A 139 -6.02 31.07 20.58
C ALA A 139 -4.94 31.91 21.27
N ASP A 140 -4.74 31.67 22.58
CA ASP A 140 -3.62 32.23 23.34
C ASP A 140 -2.30 31.60 22.87
N ASN A 141 -1.21 32.39 22.86
CA ASN A 141 0.12 32.00 22.38
C ASN A 141 0.24 31.71 20.86
N TRP A 142 -0.56 32.38 20.03
CA TRP A 142 -0.53 32.26 18.56
C TRP A 142 0.84 32.54 17.88
N ARG A 143 1.80 33.12 18.60
CA ARG A 143 3.19 33.30 18.13
C ARG A 143 4.08 32.07 18.35
N VAL A 144 3.64 31.10 19.14
CA VAL A 144 4.43 29.89 19.47
C VAL A 144 4.15 28.75 18.49
N GLU A 145 2.97 28.70 17.86
CA GLU A 145 2.67 27.73 16.81
C GLU A 145 3.59 27.89 15.58
N GLU A 146 3.93 29.13 15.23
CA GLU A 146 4.87 29.42 14.14
C GLU A 146 6.29 28.89 14.43
N LEU A 147 6.73 28.92 15.70
CA LEU A 147 8.02 28.35 16.11
C LEU A 147 8.05 26.81 16.07
N ILE A 148 6.91 26.15 16.13
CA ILE A 148 6.81 24.68 16.05
C ILE A 148 6.78 24.20 14.59
N ASP A 149 6.23 24.99 13.67
CA ASP A 149 6.21 24.65 12.23
C ASP A 149 7.52 25.05 11.52
N TYR A 150 8.17 26.14 11.95
CA TYR A 150 9.42 26.65 11.32
C TYR A 150 10.72 26.07 11.87
N SER A 151 10.72 25.35 13.00
CA SER A 151 11.95 24.81 13.60
C SER A 151 12.50 23.54 12.93
N SER A 152 11.91 23.08 11.82
CA SER A 152 12.44 21.94 11.04
C SER A 152 13.15 22.31 9.73
N LEU A 153 13.17 23.59 9.33
CA LEU A 153 13.75 24.01 8.05
C LEU A 153 14.35 25.42 8.09
N GLN A 154 15.38 25.65 8.91
CA GLN A 154 16.33 26.74 8.62
C GLN A 154 17.62 26.53 9.43
N ASP A 155 18.71 26.18 8.74
CA ASP A 155 20.06 26.53 9.17
C ASP A 155 20.78 27.15 7.96
N ASP A 156 21.15 28.41 8.18
CA ASP A 156 21.98 29.37 7.43
C ASP A 156 21.79 29.67 5.94
N SER A 157 21.44 30.93 5.70
CA SER A 157 21.93 31.71 4.56
C SER A 157 22.27 33.13 5.01
N GLU A 158 23.56 33.43 5.12
CA GLU A 158 24.10 34.79 5.00
C GLU A 158 23.96 35.24 3.53
N GLU A 159 23.47 36.46 3.33
CA GLU A 159 23.33 37.10 2.03
C GLU A 159 24.67 37.66 1.54
N GLU A 160 25.14 37.21 0.38
CA GLU A 160 26.06 38.00 -0.45
C GLU A 160 25.49 38.14 -1.87
N GLN A 161 25.10 39.37 -2.22
CA GLN A 161 24.87 39.78 -3.60
C GLN A 161 26.20 39.80 -4.35
N MET A 162 26.33 39.00 -5.41
CA MET A 162 27.28 39.29 -6.49
C MET A 162 26.67 39.02 -7.86
N THR A 163 26.87 40.01 -8.72
CA THR A 163 26.40 40.14 -10.09
C THR A 163 27.27 39.34 -11.07
N GLY A 164 26.61 38.70 -12.04
CA GLY A 164 27.20 38.34 -13.34
C GLY A 164 28.09 37.09 -13.38
N GLY A 165 27.49 35.95 -13.74
CA GLY A 165 28.18 34.69 -14.06
C GLY A 165 27.66 33.45 -13.32
N ASN A 166 26.35 33.40 -13.02
CA ASN A 166 25.86 32.64 -11.87
C ASN A 166 25.13 31.33 -12.19
N GLU A 167 24.87 30.95 -13.45
CA GLU A 167 24.09 29.74 -13.75
C GLU A 167 24.74 28.46 -13.20
N GLN A 168 26.06 28.30 -13.35
CA GLN A 168 26.79 27.15 -12.76
C GLN A 168 26.85 27.18 -11.23
N SER A 169 26.86 28.37 -10.63
CA SER A 169 26.87 28.56 -9.18
C SER A 169 25.49 28.29 -8.57
N GLU A 170 24.42 28.70 -9.26
CA GLU A 170 23.03 28.42 -8.93
C GLU A 170 22.71 26.91 -8.99
N LEU A 171 23.21 26.20 -10.01
CA LEU A 171 23.09 24.74 -10.12
C LEU A 171 23.86 23.98 -9.01
N ALA A 172 24.93 24.58 -8.46
CA ALA A 172 25.70 23.99 -7.37
C ALA A 172 24.96 24.08 -6.01
N GLN A 173 24.08 25.07 -5.85
CA GLN A 173 23.29 25.26 -4.63
C GLN A 173 22.13 24.26 -4.51
N VAL A 174 21.63 23.71 -5.63
CA VAL A 174 20.59 22.68 -5.62
C VAL A 174 21.19 21.34 -5.17
N ARG A 175 20.95 21.00 -3.89
CA ARG A 175 21.28 19.70 -3.31
C ARG A 175 20.22 18.68 -3.71
N ILE A 176 20.64 17.64 -4.42
CA ILE A 176 19.78 16.49 -4.77
C ILE A 176 20.17 15.33 -3.86
N ASP A 177 19.19 14.77 -3.17
CA ASP A 177 19.37 13.58 -2.37
C ASP A 177 19.52 12.35 -3.28
N LEU A 178 20.73 11.82 -3.35
CA LEU A 178 21.06 10.62 -4.13
C LEU A 178 20.88 9.33 -3.34
N SER A 179 20.58 9.40 -2.04
CA SER A 179 20.55 8.22 -1.15
C SER A 179 19.47 7.20 -1.51
N ARG A 180 18.46 7.61 -2.27
CA ARG A 180 17.32 6.76 -2.66
C ARG A 180 17.51 6.08 -4.01
N ILE A 181 18.61 6.33 -4.72
CA ILE A 181 18.86 5.77 -6.05
C ILE A 181 19.53 4.40 -5.90
N PRO A 182 18.90 3.31 -6.40
CA PRO A 182 19.43 1.96 -6.26
C PRO A 182 20.55 1.71 -7.28
N PHE A 183 21.80 1.88 -6.88
CA PHE A 183 22.95 1.64 -7.77
C PHE A 183 23.37 0.16 -7.78
N GLU A 184 23.14 -0.57 -6.68
CA GLU A 184 23.51 -1.97 -6.57
C GLU A 184 22.39 -2.90 -7.05
N GLU A 185 22.75 -4.06 -7.63
CA GLU A 185 21.79 -5.04 -8.14
C GLU A 185 20.80 -5.53 -7.06
N GLN A 186 21.28 -5.70 -5.82
CA GLN A 186 20.44 -6.12 -4.69
C GLN A 186 19.41 -5.05 -4.29
N GLU A 187 19.80 -3.77 -4.37
CA GLU A 187 18.90 -2.64 -4.12
C GLU A 187 17.87 -2.51 -5.25
N GLN A 188 18.30 -2.71 -6.49
CA GLN A 188 17.41 -2.71 -7.65
C GLN A 188 16.36 -3.81 -7.55
N ASP A 189 16.75 -5.02 -7.18
CA ASP A 189 15.80 -6.13 -6.95
C ASP A 189 14.84 -5.83 -5.80
N SER A 190 15.30 -5.16 -4.76
CA SER A 190 14.45 -4.71 -3.66
C SER A 190 13.42 -3.69 -4.14
N VAL A 191 13.82 -2.73 -4.99
CA VAL A 191 12.91 -1.75 -5.59
C VAL A 191 11.91 -2.44 -6.54
N ARG A 192 12.33 -3.41 -7.35
CA ARG A 192 11.40 -4.19 -8.21
C ARG A 192 10.33 -4.92 -7.38
N LYS A 193 10.72 -5.49 -6.22
CA LYS A 193 9.76 -6.11 -5.30
C LYS A 193 8.77 -5.10 -4.72
N LEU A 194 9.21 -3.88 -4.41
CA LEU A 194 8.32 -2.80 -3.96
C LEU A 194 7.33 -2.38 -5.06
N ILE A 195 7.81 -2.25 -6.29
CA ILE A 195 6.97 -1.93 -7.45
C ILE A 195 5.92 -3.03 -7.63
N ALA A 196 6.33 -4.29 -7.58
CA ALA A 196 5.44 -5.42 -7.76
C ALA A 196 4.40 -5.54 -6.63
N GLY A 197 4.79 -5.25 -5.37
CA GLY A 197 3.86 -5.12 -4.26
C GLY A 197 2.82 -4.00 -4.48
N SER A 198 3.27 -2.84 -4.96
CA SER A 198 2.39 -1.70 -5.29
C SER A 198 1.43 -2.02 -6.45
N GLN A 199 1.88 -2.80 -7.44
CA GLN A 199 1.02 -3.30 -8.52
C GLN A 199 -0.04 -4.27 -7.98
N TYR A 200 0.31 -5.16 -7.07
CA TYR A 200 -0.66 -6.02 -6.40
C TYR A 200 -1.69 -5.20 -5.59
N GLU A 201 -1.27 -4.16 -4.87
CA GLU A 201 -2.18 -3.23 -4.18
C GLU A 201 -3.13 -2.53 -5.16
N LEU A 202 -2.64 -2.08 -6.32
CA LEU A 202 -3.50 -1.55 -7.39
C LEU A 202 -4.49 -2.60 -7.88
N GLY A 203 -4.06 -3.85 -8.07
CA GLY A 203 -4.96 -4.94 -8.45
C GLY A 203 -6.13 -5.11 -7.47
N ASN A 204 -5.82 -5.12 -6.17
CA ASN A 204 -6.83 -5.18 -5.12
C ASN A 204 -7.74 -3.94 -5.11
N LEU A 205 -7.19 -2.75 -5.24
CA LEU A 205 -7.96 -1.50 -5.28
C LEU A 205 -8.93 -1.50 -6.47
N MET A 206 -8.45 -1.88 -7.66
CA MET A 206 -9.28 -1.95 -8.86
C MET A 206 -10.41 -2.98 -8.70
N PHE A 207 -10.12 -4.15 -8.09
CA PHE A 207 -11.13 -5.19 -7.92
C PHE A 207 -12.13 -4.89 -6.81
N LEU A 208 -11.63 -4.61 -5.61
CA LEU A 208 -12.44 -4.56 -4.39
C LEU A 208 -13.13 -3.21 -4.20
N SER A 209 -12.48 -2.11 -4.61
CA SER A 209 -12.97 -0.75 -4.34
C SER A 209 -13.63 -0.11 -5.56
N LEU A 210 -13.15 -0.43 -6.76
CA LEU A 210 -13.64 0.20 -8.00
C LEU A 210 -14.49 -0.73 -8.87
N ASP A 211 -14.63 -2.01 -8.51
CA ASP A 211 -15.39 -3.02 -9.27
C ASP A 211 -14.93 -3.10 -10.76
N MET A 212 -13.62 -3.05 -10.97
CA MET A 212 -12.97 -3.08 -12.29
C MET A 212 -12.09 -4.34 -12.45
N PRO A 213 -12.70 -5.54 -12.61
CA PRO A 213 -11.97 -6.80 -12.67
C PRO A 213 -10.95 -6.86 -13.81
N ASP A 214 -11.25 -6.30 -14.98
CA ASP A 214 -10.30 -6.27 -16.12
C ASP A 214 -9.03 -5.48 -15.79
N SER A 215 -9.19 -4.37 -15.08
CA SER A 215 -8.05 -3.56 -14.63
C SER A 215 -7.27 -4.26 -13.52
N ALA A 216 -7.96 -4.98 -12.64
CA ALA A 216 -7.32 -5.79 -11.61
C ALA A 216 -6.45 -6.90 -12.20
N ILE A 217 -6.96 -7.61 -13.21
CA ILE A 217 -6.20 -8.63 -13.96
C ILE A 217 -4.91 -8.03 -14.53
N HIS A 218 -4.97 -6.84 -15.13
CA HIS A 218 -3.79 -6.17 -15.68
C HIS A 218 -2.72 -5.93 -14.59
N TYR A 219 -3.11 -5.41 -13.44
CA TYR A 219 -2.18 -5.12 -12.36
C TYR A 219 -1.62 -6.36 -11.67
N PHE A 220 -2.44 -7.40 -11.46
CA PHE A 220 -1.94 -8.67 -10.93
C PHE A 220 -0.96 -9.35 -11.90
N LYS A 221 -1.13 -9.20 -13.22
CA LYS A 221 -0.13 -9.67 -14.20
C LYS A 221 1.20 -8.94 -14.04
N LEU A 222 1.18 -7.60 -13.94
CA LEU A 222 2.40 -6.83 -13.73
C LEU A 222 3.13 -7.26 -12.45
N ALA A 223 2.38 -7.50 -11.37
CA ALA A 223 2.91 -7.89 -10.06
C ALA A 223 3.68 -9.24 -10.07
N ILE A 224 3.41 -10.12 -11.05
CA ILE A 224 4.06 -11.44 -11.19
C ILE A 224 5.05 -11.52 -12.35
N GLU A 225 5.23 -10.45 -13.12
CA GLU A 225 6.16 -10.36 -14.25
C GLU A 225 7.58 -9.98 -13.81
N ASN A 226 7.70 -9.20 -12.73
CA ASN A 226 8.98 -8.73 -12.18
C ASN A 226 9.39 -9.51 -10.92
N PRO A 227 10.66 -9.41 -10.46
CA PRO A 227 11.05 -9.90 -9.15
C PRO A 227 10.08 -9.38 -8.09
N SER A 228 9.41 -10.32 -7.43
CA SER A 228 8.34 -10.05 -6.47
C SER A 228 8.58 -10.85 -5.20
N SER A 229 7.91 -10.49 -4.11
CA SER A 229 7.92 -11.37 -2.94
C SER A 229 7.09 -12.63 -3.21
N GLU A 230 7.42 -13.73 -2.56
CA GLU A 230 6.65 -14.97 -2.70
C GLU A 230 5.18 -14.76 -2.29
N SER A 231 4.92 -13.95 -1.26
CA SER A 231 3.55 -13.64 -0.84
C SER A 231 2.76 -12.90 -1.91
N VAL A 232 3.35 -11.89 -2.55
CA VAL A 232 2.70 -11.13 -3.63
C VAL A 232 2.44 -12.04 -4.83
N ASN A 233 3.39 -12.89 -5.21
CA ASN A 233 3.22 -13.84 -6.30
C ASN A 233 2.11 -14.85 -6.03
N MET A 234 2.12 -15.49 -4.86
CA MET A 234 1.10 -16.47 -4.48
C MET A 234 -0.31 -15.89 -4.54
N VAL A 235 -0.51 -14.72 -3.92
CA VAL A 235 -1.85 -14.11 -3.86
C VAL A 235 -2.26 -13.56 -5.24
N SER A 236 -1.34 -12.98 -6.01
CA SER A 236 -1.65 -12.48 -7.36
C SER A 236 -2.02 -13.62 -8.32
N LEU A 237 -1.30 -14.75 -8.29
CA LEU A 237 -1.63 -15.93 -9.09
C LEU A 237 -2.99 -16.51 -8.70
N TYR A 238 -3.28 -16.58 -7.40
CA TYR A 238 -4.59 -16.99 -6.89
C TYR A 238 -5.69 -16.06 -7.42
N SER A 239 -5.54 -14.75 -7.22
CA SER A 239 -6.49 -13.73 -7.68
C SER A 239 -6.72 -13.78 -9.18
N LEU A 240 -5.67 -13.98 -9.99
CA LEU A 240 -5.79 -14.15 -11.44
C LEU A 240 -6.63 -15.39 -11.77
N SER A 241 -6.37 -16.53 -11.12
CA SER A 241 -7.14 -17.75 -11.37
C SER A 241 -8.64 -17.57 -11.08
N GLU A 242 -8.98 -16.92 -9.97
CA GLU A 242 -10.37 -16.65 -9.57
C GLU A 242 -11.05 -15.65 -10.52
N LEU A 243 -10.35 -14.56 -10.88
CA LEU A 243 -10.88 -13.54 -11.78
C LEU A 243 -11.17 -14.11 -13.17
N TYR A 244 -10.24 -14.85 -13.78
CA TYR A 244 -10.50 -15.49 -15.07
C TYR A 244 -11.63 -16.52 -15.00
N ALA A 245 -11.72 -17.29 -13.91
CA ALA A 245 -12.82 -18.23 -13.72
C ALA A 245 -14.17 -17.52 -13.65
N SER A 246 -14.25 -16.39 -12.94
CA SER A 246 -15.46 -15.56 -12.85
C SER A 246 -15.88 -14.95 -14.19
N GLN A 247 -14.93 -14.72 -15.09
CA GLN A 247 -15.17 -14.24 -16.45
C GLN A 247 -15.54 -15.36 -17.44
N GLY A 248 -15.47 -16.63 -17.00
CA GLY A 248 -15.73 -17.80 -17.82
C GLY A 248 -14.54 -18.26 -18.66
N ASP A 249 -13.36 -17.64 -18.52
CA ASP A 249 -12.13 -18.05 -19.20
C ASP A 249 -11.39 -19.12 -18.37
N GLN A 250 -11.89 -20.35 -18.48
CA GLN A 250 -11.36 -21.49 -17.74
C GLN A 250 -9.92 -21.84 -18.14
N ASP A 251 -9.51 -21.55 -19.38
CA ASP A 251 -8.17 -21.84 -19.88
C ASP A 251 -7.12 -20.96 -19.18
N GLN A 252 -7.38 -19.65 -19.09
CA GLN A 252 -6.49 -18.75 -18.33
C GLN A 252 -6.56 -19.04 -16.83
N ALA A 253 -7.75 -19.31 -16.29
CA ALA A 253 -7.91 -19.65 -14.87
C ALA A 253 -7.04 -20.86 -14.49
N MET A 254 -7.13 -21.94 -15.27
CA MET A 254 -6.34 -23.16 -15.09
C MET A 254 -4.84 -22.90 -15.27
N LYS A 255 -4.44 -22.05 -16.21
CA LYS A 255 -3.03 -21.68 -16.42
C LYS A 255 -2.41 -21.06 -15.16
N TYR A 256 -3.09 -20.09 -14.55
CA TYR A 256 -2.60 -19.44 -13.33
C TYR A 256 -2.68 -20.35 -12.10
N ALA A 257 -3.72 -21.18 -12.00
CA ALA A 257 -3.85 -22.18 -10.94
C ALA A 257 -2.70 -23.21 -10.97
N ARG A 258 -2.34 -23.74 -12.14
CA ARG A 258 -1.21 -24.66 -12.28
C ARG A 258 0.11 -24.01 -11.89
N ARG A 259 0.37 -22.80 -12.39
CA ARG A 259 1.57 -22.05 -12.03
C ARG A 259 1.68 -21.84 -10.51
N LEU A 260 0.58 -21.55 -9.83
CA LEU A 260 0.54 -21.44 -8.36
C LEU A 260 0.88 -22.75 -7.65
N VAL A 261 0.33 -23.87 -8.13
CA VAL A 261 0.62 -25.20 -7.55
C VAL A 261 2.07 -25.63 -7.80
N ASP A 262 2.59 -25.35 -8.99
CA ASP A 262 3.95 -25.73 -9.39
C ASP A 262 5.01 -24.91 -8.66
N GLU A 263 4.84 -23.58 -8.58
CA GLU A 263 5.81 -22.68 -7.96
C GLU A 263 5.69 -22.62 -6.43
N TYR A 264 4.48 -22.79 -5.88
CA TYR A 264 4.19 -22.62 -4.46
C TYR A 264 3.38 -23.76 -3.85
N PRO A 265 3.83 -25.03 -3.98
CA PRO A 265 3.03 -26.20 -3.63
C PRO A 265 2.56 -26.17 -2.18
N THR A 266 3.42 -25.73 -1.25
CA THR A 266 3.22 -25.63 0.22
C THR A 266 2.21 -24.57 0.67
N SER A 267 1.72 -23.75 -0.25
CA SER A 267 0.80 -22.66 0.07
C SER A 267 -0.64 -23.14 0.30
N ASN A 268 -1.34 -22.50 1.24
CA ASN A 268 -2.78 -22.68 1.41
C ASN A 268 -3.54 -22.31 0.12
N TYR A 269 -3.06 -21.30 -0.62
CA TYR A 269 -3.66 -20.90 -1.90
C TYR A 269 -3.51 -22.00 -2.95
N ALA A 270 -2.33 -22.61 -3.05
CA ALA A 270 -2.07 -23.74 -3.95
C ALA A 270 -2.95 -24.95 -3.63
N SER A 271 -3.10 -25.27 -2.34
CA SER A 271 -3.98 -26.36 -1.89
C SER A 271 -5.43 -26.13 -2.31
N ARG A 272 -5.93 -24.90 -2.15
CA ARG A 272 -7.31 -24.52 -2.50
C ARG A 272 -7.57 -24.59 -4.00
N VAL A 273 -6.66 -24.05 -4.83
CA VAL A 273 -6.83 -24.13 -6.29
C VAL A 273 -6.66 -25.56 -6.80
N ALA A 274 -5.75 -26.34 -6.19
CA ALA A 274 -5.59 -27.74 -6.56
C ALA A 274 -6.86 -28.55 -6.30
N GLU A 275 -7.54 -28.33 -5.17
CA GLU A 275 -8.84 -28.93 -4.90
C GLU A 275 -9.91 -28.45 -5.91
N THR A 276 -9.98 -27.14 -6.15
CA THR A 276 -10.99 -26.53 -7.04
C THR A 276 -10.88 -27.03 -8.48
N TYR A 277 -9.66 -27.17 -9.00
CA TYR A 277 -9.40 -27.57 -10.38
C TYR A 277 -9.01 -29.04 -10.56
N GLY A 278 -8.99 -29.83 -9.47
CA GLY A 278 -8.59 -31.24 -9.51
C GLY A 278 -7.12 -31.47 -9.90
N LEU A 279 -6.22 -30.56 -9.52
CA LEU A 279 -4.79 -30.68 -9.77
C LEU A 279 -4.10 -31.56 -8.71
N GLU A 280 -3.05 -32.26 -9.11
CA GLU A 280 -2.18 -32.98 -8.18
C GLU A 280 -1.31 -31.97 -7.43
N SER A 281 -1.29 -32.01 -6.09
CA SER A 281 -0.49 -31.12 -5.24
C SER A 281 0.52 -31.94 -4.43
N PRO A 282 1.83 -31.61 -4.45
CA PRO A 282 2.86 -32.30 -3.66
C PRO A 282 2.59 -32.26 -2.15
N VAL A 283 1.85 -31.26 -1.66
CA VAL A 283 1.55 -31.13 -0.23
C VAL A 283 0.50 -32.12 0.23
N ARG A 284 -0.35 -32.61 -0.68
CA ARG A 284 -1.20 -33.76 -0.37
C ARG A 284 -0.35 -34.98 0.00
N GLU A 285 0.88 -35.08 -0.52
CA GLU A 285 1.87 -36.10 -0.15
C GLU A 285 2.75 -35.72 1.07
N LEU A 286 2.94 -34.43 1.40
CA LEU A 286 3.72 -34.00 2.58
C LEU A 286 2.88 -33.91 3.87
N ASN A 287 1.59 -33.58 3.78
CA ASN A 287 0.64 -33.76 4.88
C ASN A 287 0.36 -35.24 5.16
N SER A 288 0.79 -36.13 4.26
CA SER A 288 1.05 -37.53 4.57
C SER A 288 2.51 -37.75 4.99
N ILE A 289 2.93 -37.16 6.11
CA ILE A 289 3.47 -38.10 7.11
C ILE A 289 2.24 -38.91 7.48
N ASP A 290 2.03 -39.99 6.74
CA ASP A 290 0.74 -40.64 6.62
C ASP A 290 0.29 -40.98 8.04
N ILE A 291 -0.69 -40.25 8.56
CA ILE A 291 -1.19 -40.42 9.93
C ILE A 291 -1.64 -41.90 10.07
N VAL A 292 -2.03 -42.51 8.94
CA VAL A 292 -2.30 -43.93 8.78
C VAL A 292 -1.03 -44.77 8.87
N GLU A 293 0.11 -44.38 8.29
CA GLU A 293 1.40 -45.08 8.42
C GLU A 293 1.98 -44.99 9.84
N ILE A 294 1.89 -43.82 10.50
CA ILE A 294 2.23 -43.71 11.93
C ILE A 294 1.34 -44.64 12.75
N TYR A 295 0.02 -44.62 12.51
CA TYR A 295 -0.92 -45.52 13.17
C TYR A 295 -0.59 -47.00 12.91
N ASN A 296 -0.29 -47.38 11.67
CA ASN A 296 0.06 -48.75 11.29
C ASN A 296 1.37 -49.19 11.95
N SER A 297 2.37 -48.31 12.03
CA SER A 297 3.63 -48.62 12.73
C SER A 297 3.38 -48.85 14.23
N LEU A 298 2.56 -48.03 14.88
CA LEU A 298 2.16 -48.19 16.28
C LEU A 298 1.29 -49.44 16.51
N SER A 299 0.39 -49.76 15.58
CA SER A 299 -0.48 -50.95 15.63
C SER A 299 0.31 -52.24 15.42
N SER A 300 1.38 -52.22 14.61
CA SER A 300 2.26 -53.36 14.35
C SER A 300 3.39 -53.57 15.39
N MET A 301 3.48 -52.70 16.41
CA MET A 301 4.47 -52.83 17.50
C MET A 301 4.11 -53.98 18.46
N ASP A 302 4.31 -55.22 18.03
CA ASP A 302 4.06 -56.42 18.87
C ASP A 302 5.26 -56.82 19.73
N SER A 303 6.42 -56.20 19.55
CA SER A 303 7.63 -56.46 20.35
C SER A 303 7.67 -55.70 21.68
N VAL A 304 6.65 -54.89 21.97
CA VAL A 304 6.60 -53.99 23.13
C VAL A 304 5.47 -54.43 24.06
N SER A 305 5.62 -54.20 25.37
CA SER A 305 4.57 -54.48 26.35
C SER A 305 3.23 -53.84 25.96
N SER A 306 2.14 -54.59 26.14
CA SER A 306 0.77 -54.19 25.85
C SER A 306 0.37 -52.84 26.47
N VAL A 307 0.95 -52.47 27.62
CA VAL A 307 0.74 -51.16 28.27
C VAL A 307 1.35 -50.01 27.48
N VAL A 308 2.59 -50.18 27.01
CA VAL A 308 3.31 -49.16 26.25
C VAL A 308 2.68 -48.97 24.87
N LYS A 309 2.26 -50.06 24.23
CA LYS A 309 1.49 -50.02 22.97
C LYS A 309 0.20 -49.22 23.16
N ALA A 310 -0.52 -49.47 24.26
CA ALA A 310 -1.76 -48.76 24.59
C ALA A 310 -1.55 -47.26 24.86
N ASP A 311 -0.51 -46.88 25.63
CA ASP A 311 -0.16 -45.48 25.89
C ASP A 311 0.21 -44.72 24.62
N SER A 312 1.00 -45.36 23.74
CA SER A 312 1.39 -44.75 22.46
C SER A 312 0.18 -44.55 21.53
N LEU A 313 -0.70 -45.54 21.38
CA LEU A 313 -1.94 -45.42 20.58
C LEU A 313 -2.89 -44.35 21.15
N ARG A 314 -3.03 -44.28 22.47
CA ARG A 314 -3.85 -43.27 23.15
C ARG A 314 -3.29 -41.87 22.97
N SER A 315 -1.99 -41.69 23.15
CA SER A 315 -1.34 -40.37 22.98
C SER A 315 -1.41 -39.89 21.53
N PHE A 316 -1.24 -40.80 20.56
CA PHE A 316 -1.43 -40.53 19.14
C PHE A 316 -2.86 -40.06 18.84
N ALA A 317 -3.88 -40.76 19.34
CA ALA A 317 -5.28 -40.37 19.11
C ALA A 317 -5.63 -39.01 19.75
N LEU A 318 -5.07 -38.71 20.93
CA LEU A 318 -5.30 -37.43 21.62
C LEU A 318 -4.62 -36.25 20.92
N ARG A 319 -3.55 -36.47 20.17
CA ARG A 319 -2.90 -35.43 19.35
C ARG A 319 -3.64 -35.20 18.03
N ASN A 320 -4.29 -36.23 17.50
CA ASN A 320 -4.94 -36.22 16.18
C ASN A 320 -6.48 -36.31 16.26
N LYS A 321 -7.12 -35.62 17.22
CA LYS A 321 -8.56 -35.79 17.54
C LYS A 321 -9.52 -35.55 16.37
N THR A 322 -9.13 -34.73 15.40
CA THR A 322 -9.94 -34.38 14.22
C THR A 322 -9.80 -35.39 13.09
N HIS A 323 -8.85 -36.33 13.17
CA HIS A 323 -8.60 -37.32 12.13
C HIS A 323 -9.52 -38.55 12.28
N PRO A 324 -10.11 -39.09 11.20
CA PRO A 324 -11.02 -40.24 11.25
C PRO A 324 -10.44 -41.53 11.88
N ILE A 325 -9.12 -41.64 11.95
CA ILE A 325 -8.42 -42.81 12.53
C ILE A 325 -8.27 -42.75 14.05
N ALA A 326 -8.46 -41.58 14.67
CA ALA A 326 -8.29 -41.41 16.12
C ALA A 326 -9.27 -42.26 16.97
N PRO A 327 -10.56 -42.40 16.61
CA PRO A 327 -11.47 -43.32 17.31
C PRO A 327 -11.01 -44.78 17.23
N GLN A 328 -10.45 -45.20 16.09
CA GLN A 328 -9.93 -46.55 15.89
C GLN A 328 -8.70 -46.80 16.77
N ALA A 329 -7.74 -45.87 16.79
CA ALA A 329 -6.58 -45.93 17.67
C ALA A 329 -6.95 -45.98 19.17
N LEU A 330 -7.98 -45.25 19.59
CA LEU A 330 -8.50 -45.33 20.97
C LEU A 330 -9.11 -46.70 21.27
N SER A 331 -9.90 -47.26 20.34
CA SER A 331 -10.47 -48.59 20.52
C SER A 331 -9.40 -49.66 20.67
N GLU A 332 -8.31 -49.56 19.93
CA GLU A 332 -7.19 -50.50 19.99
C GLU A 332 -6.38 -50.35 21.28
N ALA A 333 -6.12 -49.11 21.72
CA ALA A 333 -5.52 -48.85 23.02
C ALA A 333 -6.32 -49.48 24.17
N ILE A 334 -7.66 -49.36 24.14
CA ILE A 334 -8.54 -49.96 25.15
C ILE A 334 -8.40 -51.49 25.18
N ARG A 335 -8.34 -52.15 24.01
CA ARG A 335 -8.14 -53.60 23.94
C ARG A 335 -6.79 -54.03 24.50
N ALA A 336 -5.72 -53.30 24.15
CA ALA A 336 -4.38 -53.57 24.65
C ALA A 336 -4.27 -53.38 26.19
N TYR A 337 -4.93 -52.36 26.76
CA TYR A 337 -5.03 -52.23 28.23
C TYR A 337 -5.80 -53.39 28.87
N MET A 338 -6.89 -53.86 28.25
CA MET A 338 -7.63 -55.01 28.76
C MET A 338 -6.82 -56.30 28.73
N GLU A 339 -5.98 -56.48 27.70
CA GLU A 339 -5.07 -57.63 27.58
C GLU A 339 -3.97 -57.57 28.64
N ALA A 340 -3.32 -56.40 28.81
CA ALA A 340 -2.35 -56.18 29.89
C ALA A 340 -2.95 -56.44 31.28
N GLY A 341 -4.22 -56.07 31.50
CA GLY A 341 -4.92 -56.30 32.77
C GLY A 341 -5.20 -57.77 33.07
N LYS A 342 -5.31 -58.62 32.03
CA LYS A 342 -5.48 -60.07 32.18
C LYS A 342 -4.17 -60.80 32.49
N GLU A 343 -3.04 -60.22 32.12
CA GLU A 343 -1.69 -60.75 32.37
C GLU A 343 -1.18 -60.44 33.79
N GLN A 344 -1.79 -59.48 34.50
CA GLN A 344 -1.44 -59.21 35.91
C GLN A 344 -1.98 -60.31 36.83
N GLU A 345 -1.13 -60.81 37.74
CA GLU A 345 -1.38 -61.96 38.65
C GLU A 345 -2.69 -61.89 39.45
N GLY A 346 -3.25 -60.69 39.66
CA GLY A 346 -4.51 -60.48 40.36
C GLY A 346 -5.77 -60.91 39.58
N TYR A 347 -5.69 -61.13 38.27
CA TYR A 347 -6.83 -61.57 37.43
C TYR A 347 -6.88 -63.09 37.28
N GLN A 348 -5.73 -63.77 37.29
CA GLN A 348 -5.59 -65.23 37.20
C GLN A 348 -6.06 -65.96 38.48
N THR A 349 -6.21 -65.25 39.59
CA THR A 349 -6.64 -65.80 40.89
C THR A 349 -8.16 -65.73 41.15
N LYS A 350 -8.95 -65.26 40.17
CA LYS A 350 -10.41 -65.08 40.31
C LYS A 350 -11.28 -65.74 39.21
N LEU A 351 -10.69 -66.56 38.34
CA LEU A 351 -11.42 -67.62 37.63
C LEU A 351 -11.11 -68.95 38.30
#